data_AF-A0AAU6ANF5-F1
#
_entry.id   AF-A0AAU6ANF5-F1
#
_cell.length_a   1.000
_cell.length_b   1.000
_cell.length_c   1.000
_cell.angle_alpha   90.00
_cell.angle_beta   90.00
_cell.angle_gamma   90.00
#
_symmetry.space_group_name_H-M   'P 1'
#
loop_
_entity.id
_entity.type
_entity.pdbx_description
1 polymer ?
#
loop_
_entity_poly.entity_id
_entity_poly.type
_entity_poly.pdbx_seq_one_letter_code
_entity_poly.pdbx_strand_id
1 'polypeptide(L)' 'MIELAGLLLVTLGAGGLINRLAGAADPGWFVQLRVLPPQLHIGASVVLLLVGAGLLFAQQARKHHRDRSR' A
#
# COMPACT_ATOMS: atom_id res chain seq x y z
N MET A 1 -10.88 11.03 3.02
CA MET A 1 -9.89 10.46 3.97
C MET A 1 -9.51 9.02 3.61
N ILE A 2 -10.44 8.08 3.47
CA ILE A 2 -10.12 6.65 3.19
C ILE A 2 -9.39 6.46 1.85
N GLU A 3 -9.79 7.20 0.82
CA GLU A 3 -9.13 7.20 -0.50
C GLU A 3 -7.66 7.64 -0.42
N LEU A 4 -7.37 8.63 0.41
CA LEU A 4 -6.03 9.15 0.67
C LEU A 4 -5.18 8.13 1.45
N ALA A 5 -5.77 7.46 2.44
CA ALA A 5 -5.12 6.36 3.16
C ALA A 5 -4.82 5.17 2.24
N GLY A 6 -5.76 4.79 1.37
CA GLY A 6 -5.58 3.73 0.37
C GLY A 6 -4.43 4.04 -0.59
N LEU A 7 -4.38 5.27 -1.13
CA LEU A 7 -3.27 5.73 -1.98
C LEU A 7 -1.92 5.70 -1.25
N LEU A 8 -1.86 6.13 0.00
CA LEU A 8 -0.64 6.08 0.83
C LEU A 8 -0.16 4.64 1.04
N LEU A 9 -1.07 3.73 1.40
CA LEU A 9 -0.77 2.31 1.61
C LEU A 9 -0.26 1.64 0.34
N VAL A 10 -0.91 1.89 -0.81
CA VAL A 10 -0.46 1.39 -2.12
C VAL A 10 0.91 1.94 -2.47
N THR A 11 1.14 3.24 -2.30
CA THR A 11 2.42 3.87 -2.63
C THR A 11 3.56 3.36 -1.75
N LEU A 12 3.32 3.20 -0.44
CA LEU A 12 4.31 2.65 0.49
C LEU A 12 4.61 1.18 0.21
N GLY A 13 3.56 0.38 -0.06
CA GLY A 13 3.69 -1.04 -0.39
C GLY A 13 4.40 -1.26 -1.73
N ALA A 14 3.92 -0.64 -2.81
CA ALA A 14 4.52 -0.75 -4.14
C ALA A 14 5.95 -0.20 -4.17
N GLY A 15 6.18 0.99 -3.60
CA GLY A 15 7.50 1.60 -3.56
C GLY A 15 8.50 0.78 -2.74
N GLY A 16 8.09 0.24 -1.58
CA GLY A 16 8.95 -0.64 -0.79
C GLY A 16 9.26 -1.98 -1.48
N LEU A 17 8.28 -2.54 -2.19
CA LEU A 17 8.45 -3.76 -2.97
C LEU A 17 9.43 -3.55 -4.14
N ILE A 18 9.24 -2.47 -4.91
CA ILE A 18 10.11 -2.10 -6.03
C ILE A 18 11.54 -1.85 -5.51
N ASN A 19 11.70 -1.14 -4.39
CA ASN A 19 13.01 -0.86 -3.81
C ASN A 19 13.76 -2.16 -3.46
N ARG A 20 13.06 -3.16 -2.91
CA ARG A 20 13.65 -4.47 -2.62
C ARG A 20 13.93 -5.29 -3.87
N LEU A 21 13.05 -5.27 -4.87
CA LEU A 21 13.26 -5.97 -6.14
C LEU A 21 14.39 -5.34 -6.97
N ALA A 22 14.60 -4.03 -6.85
CA ALA A 22 15.72 -3.32 -7.47
C ALA A 22 17.07 -3.56 -6.78
N GLY A 23 17.11 -4.36 -5.72
CA GLY A 23 18.34 -4.64 -4.97
C GLY A 23 18.89 -3.43 -4.20
N ALA A 24 18.07 -2.39 -4.00
CA ALA A 24 18.51 -1.21 -3.27
C ALA A 24 18.78 -1.56 -1.80
N ALA A 25 20.01 -1.31 -1.37
CA ALA A 25 20.44 -1.49 0.02
C ALA A 25 19.88 -0.38 0.93
N ASP A 26 19.60 0.79 0.36
CA ASP A 26 19.09 1.94 1.10
C ASP A 26 17.57 1.85 1.33
N PRO A 27 17.10 2.03 2.57
CA PRO A 27 15.68 1.96 2.91
C PRO A 27 14.87 3.19 2.45
N GLY A 28 15.50 4.26 1.98
CA GLY A 28 14.83 5.48 1.50
C GLY A 28 13.91 6.12 2.55
N TRP A 29 12.78 6.67 2.12
CA TRP A 29 11.73 7.25 2.99
C TRP A 29 10.67 6.21 3.46
N PHE A 30 10.82 4.94 3.07
CA PHE A 30 9.86 3.90 3.37
C PHE A 30 10.01 3.43 4.82
N VAL A 31 9.09 3.85 5.68
CA VAL A 31 9.12 3.53 7.12
C VAL A 31 9.21 2.03 7.38
N GLN A 32 8.51 1.20 6.58
CA GLN A 32 8.59 -0.26 6.68
C GLN A 32 10.01 -0.79 6.43
N LEU A 33 10.79 -0.19 5.53
CA LEU A 33 12.16 -0.63 5.25
C LEU A 33 13.17 -0.16 6.31
N ARG A 34 12.81 0.86 7.12
CA ARG A 34 13.65 1.37 8.21
C ARG A 34 13.45 0.63 9.54
N VAL A 35 12.24 0.11 9.77
CA VAL A 35 11.85 -0.44 11.09
C VAL A 35 11.81 -1.96 11.09
N LEU A 36 11.51 -2.61 9.96
CA LEU A 36 11.45 -4.06 9.91
C LEU A 36 12.83 -4.70 9.66
N PRO A 37 13.01 -5.97 10.06
CA PRO A 37 14.10 -6.81 9.59
C PRO A 37 14.03 -7.02 8.07
N PRO A 38 15.17 -7.09 7.36
CA PRO A 38 15.23 -7.25 5.90
C PRO A 38 14.35 -8.39 5.34
N GLN A 39 14.23 -9.50 6.07
CA GLN A 39 13.43 -10.66 5.64
C GLN A 39 11.93 -10.35 5.58
N LEU A 40 11.45 -9.40 6.37
CA LEU A 40 10.03 -9.05 6.45
C LEU A 40 9.63 -7.93 5.49
N HIS A 41 10.58 -7.29 4.81
CA HIS A 41 10.30 -6.13 3.95
C HIS A 41 9.37 -6.47 2.78
N ILE A 42 9.58 -7.64 2.15
CA ILE A 42 8.76 -8.07 1.02
C ILE A 42 7.34 -8.38 1.50
N GLY A 43 7.21 -9.16 2.58
CA GLY A 43 5.90 -9.50 3.16
C GLY A 43 5.12 -8.27 3.60
N ALA A 44 5.75 -7.34 4.32
CA ALA A 44 5.12 -6.09 4.73
C ALA A 44 4.68 -5.23 3.53
N SER A 45 5.52 -5.17 2.48
CA SER A 45 5.21 -4.40 1.27
C SER A 45 4.00 -4.97 0.53
N VAL A 46 3.92 -6.30 0.43
CA VAL A 46 2.77 -7.00 -0.17
C VAL A 46 1.50 -6.76 0.65
N VAL A 47 1.58 -6.87 1.98
CA VAL A 47 0.43 -6.61 2.86
C VAL A 47 -0.06 -5.17 2.72
N LEU A 48 0.85 -4.19 2.75
CA LEU A 48 0.54 -2.78 2.56
C LEU A 48 -0.15 -2.51 1.22
N LEU A 49 0.36 -3.12 0.15
CA LEU A 49 -0.20 -2.99 -1.19
C LEU A 49 -1.62 -3.58 -1.26
N LEU A 50 -1.81 -4.80 -0.75
CA LEU A 50 -3.11 -5.48 -0.78
C LEU A 50 -4.16 -4.76 0.07
N VAL A 51 -3.79 -4.29 1.27
CA VAL A 51 -4.70 -3.53 2.14
C VAL A 51 -5.06 -2.19 1.51
N GLY A 52 -4.08 -1.47 0.94
CA GLY A 52 -4.32 -0.20 0.25
C GLY A 52 -5.25 -0.35 -0.95
N ALA A 53 -4.98 -1.35 -1.82
CA ALA A 53 -5.82 -1.66 -2.96
C ALA A 53 -7.24 -2.05 -2.51
N GLY A 54 -7.36 -2.93 -1.51
CA GLY A 54 -8.65 -3.33 -0.95
C GLY A 54 -9.48 -2.15 -0.43
N LEU A 55 -8.86 -1.18 0.25
CA LEU A 55 -9.53 0.03 0.71
C LEU A 55 -10.04 0.90 -0.43
N LEU A 56 -9.26 1.05 -1.50
CA LEU A 56 -9.66 1.82 -2.69
C LEU A 56 -10.84 1.14 -3.41
N PHE A 57 -10.75 -0.17 -3.65
CA PHE A 57 -11.84 -0.93 -4.27
C PHE A 57 -13.11 -0.93 -3.41
N ALA A 58 -12.98 -1.09 -2.09
CA ALA A 58 -14.11 -1.04 -1.17
C ALA A 58 -14.76 0.36 -1.14
N GLN A 59 -13.98 1.44 -1.19
CA GLN A 59 -14.51 2.80 -1.32
C GLN A 59 -15.25 2.98 -2.64
N GLN A 60 -14.69 2.49 -3.74
CA GLN A 60 -15.30 2.62 -5.07
C GLN A 60 -16.61 1.84 -5.16
N ALA A 61 -16.66 0.62 -4.63
CA ALA A 61 -17.88 -0.18 -4.53
C ALA A 61 -18.97 0.53 -3.68
N ARG A 62 -18.58 1.17 -2.57
CA ARG A 62 -19.49 1.94 -1.73
C ARG A 62 -20.02 3.20 -2.43
N LYS A 63 -19.17 3.93 -3.16
CA LYS A 63 -19.60 5.10 -3.97
C LYS A 63 -20.59 4.65 -5.05
N HIS A 64 -20.28 3.58 -5.79
CA HIS A 64 -21.12 3.05 -6.86
C HIS A 64 -22.49 2.56 -6.36
N HIS A 65 -22.57 1.94 -5.18
CA HIS A 65 -23.84 1.56 -4.56
C HIS A 65 -24.69 2.77 -4.14
N ARG A 66 -24.06 3.86 -3.72
CA ARG A 66 -24.77 5.08 -3.31
C ARG A 66 -25.37 5.81 -4.51
N ASP A 67 -24.67 5.86 -5.64
CA ASP A 67 -25.17 6.48 -6.87
C ASP A 67 -26.33 5.70 -7.51
N ARG A 68 -26.39 4.37 -7.33
CA ARG A 68 -27.52 3.54 -7.80
C ARG A 68 -28.81 3.68 -6.99
N SER A 69 -28.78 4.39 -5.86
CA SER A 69 -29.91 4.56 -4.93
C SER A 69 -30.54 5.96 -4.96
N ARG A 70 -30.07 6.82 -5.86
CA ARG A 70 -30.63 8.15 -6.16
C ARG A 70 -31.26 8.14 -7.54
#